data_AF-A0A426QHA7-F1
#
_entry.id   AF-A0A426QHA7-F1
#
_cell.length_a   1.000
_cell.length_b   1.000
_cell.length_c   1.000
_cell.angle_alpha   90.00
_cell.angle_beta   90.00
_cell.angle_gamma   90.00
#
_symmetry.space_group_name_H-M   'P 1'
#
loop_
_entity.id
_entity.type
_entity.pdbx_description
1 polymer ?
#
loop_
_entity_poly.entity_id
_entity_poly.type
_entity_poly.pdbx_seq_one_letter_code
_entity_poly.pdbx_strand_id
1 'polypeptide(L)' 'MARKKAQPDFEKTLVELEGLVEKMEQGDLSLEASLASFERGIELIRTCQQALSEAEQKVEQLLDKDGEPVPLERDEG' A
#
# COMPACT_ATOMS: atom_id res chain seq x y z
N MET A 1 -5.86 14.86 20.39
CA MET A 1 -4.71 14.11 19.83
C MET A 1 -5.23 13.10 18.81
N ALA A 2 -5.25 13.46 17.53
CA ALA A 2 -5.71 12.56 16.47
C ALA A 2 -4.63 11.50 16.20
N ARG A 3 -4.76 10.34 16.84
CA ARG A 3 -3.99 9.15 16.50
C ARG A 3 -4.52 8.72 15.12
N LYS A 4 -3.87 9.15 14.04
CA LYS A 4 -4.22 8.77 12.67
C LYS A 4 -3.86 7.29 12.50
N LYS A 5 -4.70 6.40 13.05
CA LYS A 5 -4.67 4.96 12.84
C LYS A 5 -5.16 4.70 11.42
N ALA A 6 -4.30 4.85 10.43
CA ALA A 6 -4.59 4.40 9.08
C ALA A 6 -3.30 4.43 8.26
N GLN A 7 -2.39 3.48 8.48
CA GLN A 7 -1.60 2.82 7.42
C GLN A 7 -1.17 1.37 7.76
N PRO A 8 -1.91 0.57 8.54
CA PRO A 8 -1.52 -0.83 8.74
C PRO A 8 -1.70 -1.69 7.48
N ASP A 9 -2.43 -1.25 6.45
CA ASP A 9 -2.66 -2.08 5.25
C ASP A 9 -1.43 -2.17 4.35
N PHE A 10 -0.86 -1.04 3.91
CA PHE A 10 0.27 -1.05 2.97
C PHE A 10 1.49 -1.81 3.52
N GLU A 11 1.98 -1.45 4.71
CA GLU A 11 3.17 -2.09 5.28
C GLU A 11 2.96 -3.59 5.51
N LYS A 12 1.76 -4.00 5.95
CA LYS A 12 1.46 -5.43 6.14
C LYS A 12 1.38 -6.19 4.82
N THR A 13 0.70 -5.62 3.82
CA THR A 13 0.61 -6.21 2.48
C THR A 13 1.98 -6.34 1.84
N LEU A 14 2.86 -5.35 2.02
CA LEU A 14 4.22 -5.39 1.52
C LEU A 14 5.04 -6.50 2.19
N VAL A 15 4.99 -6.60 3.52
CA VAL A 15 5.66 -7.67 4.27
C VAL A 15 5.15 -9.07 3.86
N GLU A 16 3.84 -9.20 3.63
CA GLU A 16 3.26 -10.46 3.15
C GLU A 16 3.77 -10.81 1.74
N LEU A 17 3.88 -9.81 0.84
CA LEU A 17 4.38 -9.99 -0.51
C LEU A 17 5.87 -10.39 -0.51
N GLU A 18 6.70 -9.75 0.30
CA GLU A 18 8.12 -10.09 0.46
C GLU A 18 8.29 -11.54 0.92
N GLY A 19 7.55 -11.96 1.96
CA GLY A 19 7.60 -13.33 2.45
C GLY A 19 7.04 -14.36 1.45
N LEU A 20 6.12 -13.95 0.59
CA LEU A 20 5.62 -14.80 -0.50
C LEU A 20 6.68 -14.98 -1.60
N VAL A 21 7.36 -13.90 -1.99
CA VAL A 21 8.47 -13.95 -2.96
C VAL A 21 9.60 -14.84 -2.44
N GLU A 22 10.00 -14.66 -1.17
CA GLU A 22 11.05 -15.48 -0.55
C GLU A 22 10.70 -16.98 -0.59
N LYS A 23 9.45 -17.35 -0.33
CA LYS A 23 8.98 -18.74 -0.46
C LYS A 23 9.00 -19.25 -1.90
N MET A 24 8.70 -18.41 -2.88
CA MET A 24 8.75 -18.79 -4.29
C MET A 24 10.19 -19.00 -4.77
N GLU A 25 11.13 -18.20 -4.27
CA GLU A 25 12.56 -18.30 -4.59
C GLU A 25 13.25 -19.53 -3.97
N GLN A 26 12.71 -20.06 -2.86
CA GLN A 26 13.21 -21.30 -2.24
C GLN A 26 13.04 -22.53 -3.16
N GLY A 27 12.10 -22.51 -4.10
CA GLY A 27 11.96 -23.55 -5.12
C GLY A 27 11.34 -24.88 -4.67
N ASP A 28 10.92 -24.98 -3.41
CA ASP A 28 10.31 -26.20 -2.83
C ASP A 28 8.79 -26.31 -3.05
N LEU A 29 8.20 -25.39 -3.83
CA LEU A 29 6.76 -25.36 -4.09
C LEU A 29 6.35 -26.33 -5.21
N SER A 30 5.23 -27.04 -4.99
CA SER A 30 4.56 -27.76 -6.08
C SER A 30 4.01 -26.77 -7.12
N LEU A 31 3.66 -27.27 -8.31
CA LEU A 31 3.05 -26.43 -9.35
C LEU A 31 1.76 -25.73 -8.86
N GLU A 32 0.87 -26.47 -8.19
CA GLU A 32 -0.37 -25.90 -7.62
C GLU A 32 -0.07 -24.83 -6.55
N ALA A 33 0.90 -25.09 -5.66
CA ALA A 33 1.30 -24.13 -4.64
C ALA A 33 1.97 -22.89 -5.26
N SER A 34 2.69 -23.05 -6.35
CA SER A 34 3.33 -21.95 -7.10
C SER A 34 2.28 -21.06 -7.78
N LEU A 35 1.25 -21.67 -8.38
CA LEU A 35 0.13 -20.94 -8.97
C LEU A 35 -0.67 -20.18 -7.90
N ALA A 36 -0.99 -20.82 -6.78
CA ALA A 36 -1.67 -20.16 -5.67
C ALA A 36 -0.84 -19.00 -5.08
N SER A 37 0.48 -19.18 -4.95
CA SER A 37 1.37 -18.11 -4.49
C SER A 37 1.40 -16.95 -5.49
N PHE A 38 1.45 -17.24 -6.78
CA PHE A 38 1.41 -16.22 -7.83
C PHE A 38 0.10 -15.42 -7.81
N GLU A 39 -1.06 -16.10 -7.74
CA GLU A 39 -2.37 -15.44 -7.62
C GLU A 39 -2.43 -14.52 -6.40
N ARG A 40 -1.97 -15.02 -5.24
CA ARG A 40 -1.89 -14.22 -4.02
C ARG A 40 -0.96 -13.03 -4.17
N GLY A 41 0.19 -13.20 -4.81
CA GLY A 41 1.13 -12.11 -5.12
C GLY A 41 0.48 -11.00 -5.94
N ILE A 42 -0.33 -11.35 -6.95
CA ILE A 42 -1.06 -10.36 -7.77
C ILE A 42 -2.08 -9.59 -6.94
N GLU A 43 -2.80 -10.25 -6.02
CA GLU A 43 -3.72 -9.57 -5.11
C GLU A 43 -3.00 -8.58 -4.20
N LEU A 44 -1.88 -8.99 -3.61
CA LEU A 44 -1.08 -8.15 -2.72
C LEU A 44 -0.52 -6.92 -3.46
N ILE A 45 -0.01 -7.11 -4.69
CA ILE A 45 0.46 -6.00 -5.53
C ILE A 45 -0.67 -4.99 -5.80
N ARG A 46 -1.87 -5.46 -6.12
CA ARG A 46 -3.04 -4.60 -6.36
C ARG A 46 -3.41 -3.80 -5.11
N THR A 47 -3.41 -4.43 -3.95
CA THR A 47 -3.67 -3.75 -2.68
C THR A 47 -2.61 -2.68 -2.40
N CYS A 48 -1.33 -2.97 -2.61
CA CYS A 48 -0.25 -1.98 -2.47
C CYS A 48 -0.44 -0.79 -3.42
N GLN A 49 -0.75 -1.04 -4.69
CA GLN A 49 -0.99 0.02 -5.69
C GLN A 49 -2.18 0.90 -5.31
N GLN A 50 -3.27 0.29 -4.84
CA GLN A 50 -4.45 1.03 -4.37
C GLN A 50 -4.11 1.93 -3.19
N ALA A 51 -3.38 1.42 -2.20
CA ALA A 51 -2.97 2.20 -1.04
C ALA A 51 -2.04 3.37 -1.41
N LEU A 52 -1.12 3.17 -2.37
CA LEU A 52 -0.26 4.23 -2.88
C LEU A 52 -1.07 5.30 -3.64
N SER A 53 -2.02 4.89 -4.48
CA SER A 53 -2.88 5.83 -5.22
C SER A 53 -3.73 6.67 -4.27
N GLU A 54 -4.28 6.08 -3.21
CA GLU A 54 -5.02 6.85 -2.19
C GLU A 54 -4.13 7.81 -1.40
N ALA A 55 -2.87 7.45 -1.18
CA ALA A 55 -1.90 8.33 -0.53
C ALA A 55 -1.54 9.50 -1.45
N GLU A 56 -1.29 9.23 -2.73
CA GLU A 56 -1.01 10.24 -3.76
C GLU A 56 -2.16 11.23 -3.90
N GLN A 57 -3.41 10.75 -4.01
CA GLN A 57 -4.59 11.62 -4.07
C GLN A 57 -4.74 12.51 -2.83
N LYS A 58 -4.40 11.99 -1.64
CA LYS A 58 -4.40 12.80 -0.41
C LYS A 58 -3.31 13.85 -0.43
N VAL A 59 -2.14 13.56 -1.00
CA VAL A 59 -1.07 14.53 -1.17
C VAL A 59 -1.48 15.60 -2.17
N GLU A 60 -2.03 15.23 -3.33
CA GLU A 60 -2.52 16.19 -4.33
C GLU A 60 -3.57 17.14 -3.76
N GLN A 61 -4.49 16.67 -2.91
CA GLN A 61 -5.48 17.52 -2.25
C GLN A 61 -4.87 18.51 -1.25
N LEU A 62 -3.64 18.26 -0.78
CA LEU A 62 -2.92 19.11 0.14
C LEU A 62 -1.96 20.08 -0.57
N LEU A 63 -1.86 20.02 -1.90
CA LEU A 63 -1.04 20.89 -2.71
C LEU A 63 -1.91 21.79 -3.59
N ASP A 64 -1.46 23.01 -3.84
CA ASP A 64 -2.07 23.92 -4.82
C ASP A 64 -1.55 23.66 -6.25
N LYS A 65 -1.95 24.52 -7.19
CA LYS A 65 -1.58 24.40 -8.61
C LYS A 65 -0.09 24.62 -8.89
N ASP A 66 0.61 25.26 -7.97
CA ASP A 66 2.04 25.56 -8.05
C ASP A 66 2.86 24.52 -7.26
N GLY A 67 2.19 23.54 -6.62
CA GLY A 67 2.82 22.47 -5.84
C GLY A 67 3.14 22.89 -4.40
N GLU A 68 2.60 24.01 -3.93
CA GLU A 68 2.80 24.50 -2.58
C GLU A 68 1.71 23.96 -1.64
N PRO A 69 2.04 23.65 -0.37
CA PRO A 69 1.05 23.16 0.58
C PRO A 69 -0.07 24.19 0.76
N VAL A 70 -1.32 23.79 0.52
CA VAL A 70 -2.46 24.67 0.82
C VAL A 70 -2.48 24.94 2.33
N PRO A 71 -2.62 26.21 2.76
CA PRO A 71 -2.75 26.54 4.17
C PRO A 71 -3.90 25.74 4.77
N LEU A 72 -3.61 24.92 5.77
CA LEU A 72 -4.64 24.27 6.56
C LEU A 72 -5.37 25.38 7.33
N GLU A 73 -6.50 25.84 6.79
CA GLU A 73 -7.42 26.68 7.55
C GLU A 73 -7.77 25.90 8.81
N ARG A 74 -7.27 26.38 9.96
CA ARG A 74 -7.69 25.84 11.24
C ARG A 74 -9.19 26.13 11.31
N ASP A 75 -9.98 25.07 11.23
CA ASP A 75 -11.41 25.12 11.55
C ASP A 75 -11.53 25.54 13.02
N GLU A 76 -11.56 26.85 13.28
CA GLU A 76 -11.98 27.42 14.55
C GLU A 76 -13.51 27.46 14.55
N GLY A 77 -14.11 26.33 14.92
CA GLY A 77 -15.56 26.15 15.11
C GLY A 77 -15.87 25.27 16.31
#